data_AF-A0A945MBL9-F1
#
_entry.id   AF-A0A945MBL9-F1
#
_cell.length_a   1.000
_cell.length_b   1.000
_cell.length_c   1.000
_cell.angle_alpha   90.00
_cell.angle_beta   90.00
_cell.angle_gamma   90.00
#
_symmetry.space_group_name_H-M   'P 1'
#
loop_
_entity.id
_entity.type
_entity.pdbx_description
1 polymer ?
#
loop_
_entity_poly.entity_id
_entity_poly.type
_entity_poly.pdbx_seq_one_letter_code
_entity_poly.pdbx_strand_id
1 'polypeptide(L)'
;MSLIYDEAAWLLLVPGGSSIAVCLERSSKKFSDGDIETLTAISPLVQALHRVHLERVLSLSTQNLWYGDGVRSQQKAVLIRDRHGAAVFQNEQWSVLADQVREIESLALLEQADRAAAGSQALSAEAILHWEKLDDHFALAPGGQIWVIEPRSPGYIQADFAETLRDFQTRHLLTPREKDIVELVLQGYPNAEIAKRLGIGIGTVRNHRYRLYFKLDITTERELFFLFIEFLLGRGKGDQDGG
;
A
#
# COMPACT_ATOMS: atom_id res chain seq x y z
N MET A 1 30.09 29.51 -22.44
CA MET A 1 30.32 28.44 -21.45
C MET A 1 31.18 29.03 -20.35
N SER A 2 30.66 29.14 -19.13
CA SER A 2 31.44 29.51 -17.94
C SER A 2 32.42 28.37 -17.66
N LEU A 3 33.73 28.62 -17.68
CA LEU A 3 34.72 27.58 -17.34
C LEU A 3 34.75 27.43 -15.82
N ILE A 4 34.45 26.22 -15.32
CA ILE A 4 34.67 25.88 -13.91
C ILE A 4 36.17 25.72 -13.71
N TYR A 5 36.75 26.55 -12.84
CA TYR A 5 38.18 26.54 -12.55
C TYR A 5 38.50 25.67 -11.34
N ASP A 6 37.64 25.66 -10.34
CA ASP A 6 37.75 24.80 -9.15
C ASP A 6 36.38 24.62 -8.47
N GLU A 7 36.20 23.52 -7.72
CA GLU A 7 34.93 23.14 -7.10
C GLU A 7 35.15 22.56 -5.70
N ALA A 8 34.28 22.93 -4.76
CA ALA A 8 34.17 22.28 -3.46
C ALA A 8 32.73 21.82 -3.24
N ALA A 9 32.53 20.66 -2.61
CA ALA A 9 31.18 20.11 -2.42
C ALA A 9 30.95 19.61 -0.99
N TRP A 10 29.74 19.85 -0.48
CA TRP A 10 29.21 19.08 0.65
C TRP A 10 28.40 17.90 0.13
N LEU A 11 28.72 16.70 0.63
CA LEU A 11 27.90 15.51 0.43
C LEU A 11 26.92 15.41 1.59
N LEU A 12 25.68 15.78 1.34
CA LEU A 12 24.60 15.72 2.31
C LEU A 12 23.94 14.35 2.22
N LEU A 13 24.13 13.53 3.25
CA LEU A 13 23.55 12.20 3.29
C LEU A 13 22.03 12.30 3.23
N VAL A 14 21.46 11.53 2.32
CA VAL A 14 20.04 11.23 2.30
C VAL A 14 19.92 9.76 2.68
N PRO A 15 18.83 9.35 3.33
CA PRO A 15 18.64 7.94 3.59
C PRO A 15 18.70 7.06 2.32
N GLY A 16 18.97 5.77 2.48
CA GLY A 16 19.06 4.82 1.35
C GLY A 16 20.39 4.84 0.60
N GLY A 17 21.48 5.20 1.29
CA GLY A 17 22.83 5.20 0.74
C GLY A 17 23.07 6.25 -0.35
N SER A 18 22.17 7.24 -0.46
CA SER A 18 22.25 8.31 -1.47
C SER A 18 22.76 9.61 -0.83
N SER A 19 23.23 10.54 -1.64
CA SER A 19 23.63 11.86 -1.16
C SER A 19 23.21 12.96 -2.13
N ILE A 20 22.85 14.11 -1.58
CA ILE A 20 22.72 15.36 -2.33
C ILE A 20 24.07 16.06 -2.24
N ALA A 21 24.68 16.30 -3.39
CA ALA A 21 25.88 17.14 -3.47
C ALA A 21 25.46 18.61 -3.59
N VAL A 22 25.94 19.45 -2.68
CA VAL A 22 25.85 20.92 -2.81
C VAL A 22 27.22 21.41 -3.25
N CYS A 23 27.31 21.78 -4.52
CA CYS A 23 28.55 22.16 -5.19
C CYS A 23 28.72 23.68 -5.21
N LEU A 24 29.91 24.13 -4.82
CA LEU A 24 30.35 25.53 -4.85
C LEU A 24 31.43 25.65 -5.92
N GLU A 25 31.11 26.37 -6.98
CA GLU A 25 32.00 26.54 -8.13
C GLU A 25 32.70 27.90 -8.10
N ARG A 26 33.99 27.92 -8.50
CA ARG A 26 34.74 29.14 -8.80
C ARG A 26 35.22 29.10 -10.24
N SER A 27 35.12 30.23 -10.94
CA SER A 27 35.52 30.36 -12.34
C SER A 27 36.90 31.00 -12.56
N SER A 28 37.54 31.51 -11.49
CA SER A 28 38.74 32.36 -11.62
C SER A 28 39.90 32.04 -10.66
N LYS A 29 39.66 31.30 -9.57
CA LYS A 29 40.70 30.95 -8.58
C LYS A 29 40.35 29.68 -7.83
N LYS A 30 41.39 29.02 -7.30
CA LYS A 30 41.22 27.83 -6.46
C LYS A 30 40.59 28.16 -5.11
N PHE A 31 40.03 27.17 -4.46
CA PHE A 31 39.77 27.23 -3.03
C PHE A 31 41.10 27.20 -2.27
N SER A 32 41.31 28.17 -1.39
CA SER A 32 42.46 28.21 -0.49
C SER A 32 42.19 27.38 0.76
N ASP A 33 43.23 27.04 1.53
CA ASP A 33 43.09 26.31 2.79
C ASP A 33 42.14 27.03 3.76
N GLY A 34 42.22 28.36 3.84
CA GLY A 34 41.28 29.16 4.64
C GLY A 34 39.83 29.13 4.14
N ASP A 35 39.62 28.96 2.82
CA ASP A 35 38.28 28.73 2.29
C ASP A 35 37.76 27.34 2.73
N ILE A 36 38.60 26.31 2.68
CA ILE A 36 38.25 24.95 3.10
C ILE A 36 37.98 24.90 4.62
N GLU A 37 38.79 25.58 5.43
CA GLU A 37 38.56 25.71 6.88
C GLU A 37 37.21 26.37 7.17
N THR A 38 36.87 27.43 6.43
CA THR A 38 35.57 28.11 6.57
C THR A 38 34.41 27.18 6.18
N LEU A 39 34.52 26.47 5.05
CA LEU A 39 33.51 25.52 4.60
C LEU A 39 33.33 24.34 5.57
N THR A 40 34.42 23.91 6.20
CA THR A 40 34.40 22.85 7.21
C THR A 40 33.75 23.36 8.50
N ALA A 41 34.06 24.58 8.93
CA ALA A 41 33.50 25.20 10.14
C ALA A 41 31.98 25.36 10.06
N ILE A 42 31.43 25.67 8.88
CA ILE A 42 29.97 25.81 8.68
C ILE A 42 29.26 24.49 8.34
N SER A 43 30.00 23.41 8.04
CA SER A 43 29.42 22.11 7.67
C SER A 43 28.38 21.58 8.67
N PRO A 44 28.57 21.66 10.00
CA PRO A 44 27.55 21.21 10.96
C PRO A 44 26.21 21.94 10.83
N LEU A 45 26.23 23.24 10.52
CA LEU A 45 25.01 24.03 10.30
C LEU A 45 24.29 23.59 9.03
N VAL A 46 25.05 23.37 7.94
CA VAL A 46 24.49 22.90 6.66
C VAL A 46 23.87 21.51 6.84
N GLN A 47 24.54 20.60 7.54
CA GLN A 47 24.01 19.27 7.85
C GLN A 47 22.75 19.34 8.73
N ALA A 48 22.72 20.23 9.73
CA ALA A 48 21.55 20.41 10.59
C ALA A 48 20.35 20.97 9.81
N LEU A 49 20.56 21.96 8.94
CA LEU A 49 19.52 22.51 8.06
C LEU A 49 18.98 21.46 7.10
N HIS A 50 19.86 20.66 6.51
CA HIS A 50 19.49 19.52 5.65
C HIS A 50 18.63 18.51 6.41
N ARG A 51 19.05 18.10 7.61
CA ARG A 51 18.27 17.18 8.45
C ARG A 51 16.87 17.72 8.76
N VAL A 52 16.77 18.97 9.20
CA VAL A 52 15.48 19.62 9.50
C VAL A 52 14.63 19.78 8.24
N HIS A 53 15.24 20.08 7.09
CA HIS A 53 14.54 20.16 5.81
C HIS A 53 13.97 18.80 5.41
N LEU A 54 14.76 17.72 5.51
CA LEU A 54 14.29 16.37 5.24
C LEU A 54 13.14 15.99 6.19
N GLU A 55 13.29 16.21 7.49
CA GLU A 55 12.22 15.96 8.49
C GLU A 55 10.93 16.70 8.12
N ARG A 56 11.03 17.96 7.71
CA ARG A 56 9.87 18.79 7.35
C ARG A 56 9.24 18.40 6.02
N VAL A 57 10.04 18.11 4.99
CA VAL A 57 9.54 17.64 3.69
C VAL A 57 8.89 16.27 3.84
N LEU A 58 9.47 15.38 4.63
CA LEU A 58 8.89 14.07 4.95
C LEU A 58 7.57 14.20 5.72
N SER A 59 7.54 15.08 6.72
CA SER A 59 6.32 15.36 7.48
C SER A 59 5.22 15.97 6.60
N LEU A 60 5.54 16.93 5.73
CA LEU A 60 4.56 17.61 4.86
C LEU A 60 4.14 16.77 3.66
N SER A 61 5.05 15.98 3.08
CA SER A 61 4.73 15.08 1.96
C SER A 61 3.77 14.00 2.41
N THR A 62 4.00 13.37 3.57
CA THR A 62 3.07 12.37 4.11
C THR A 62 1.69 12.94 4.47
N GLN A 63 1.58 14.24 4.78
CA GLN A 63 0.28 14.91 4.98
C GLN A 63 -0.51 15.14 3.68
N ASN A 64 0.17 15.36 2.55
CA ASN A 64 -0.44 15.76 1.27
C ASN A 64 -0.43 14.68 0.18
N LEU A 65 0.29 13.58 0.37
CA LEU A 65 0.45 12.54 -0.65
C LEU A 65 -0.84 11.75 -0.95
N TRP A 66 -1.91 11.90 -0.15
CA TRP A 66 -3.02 10.93 -0.19
C TRP A 66 -4.40 11.58 -0.07
N TYR A 67 -5.29 11.21 -0.99
CA TYR A 67 -6.72 11.60 -1.02
C TYR A 67 -7.42 11.19 0.29
N GLY A 68 -7.68 12.16 1.17
CA GLY A 68 -8.45 11.94 2.39
C GLY A 68 -8.66 13.24 3.17
N ASP A 69 -9.81 13.34 3.83
CA ASP A 69 -10.15 14.44 4.74
C ASP A 69 -9.06 14.61 5.82
N GLY A 70 -8.60 15.84 6.05
CA GLY A 70 -7.37 16.19 6.76
C GLY A 70 -7.26 15.70 8.21
N VAL A 71 -8.35 15.20 8.79
CA VAL A 71 -8.36 14.55 10.11
C VAL A 71 -7.70 13.17 10.07
N ARG A 72 -7.81 12.43 8.95
CA ARG A 72 -7.27 11.06 8.85
C ARG A 72 -5.79 11.01 8.52
N SER A 73 -5.23 12.04 7.90
CA SER A 73 -3.78 12.07 7.61
C SER A 73 -2.93 12.09 8.88
N GLN A 74 -3.46 12.61 10.00
CA GLN A 74 -2.79 12.62 11.31
C GLN A 74 -2.79 11.26 12.03
N GLN A 75 -3.59 10.29 11.58
CA GLN A 75 -3.71 8.95 12.18
C GLN A 75 -2.95 7.87 11.40
N LYS A 76 -2.25 8.23 10.33
CA LYS A 76 -1.51 7.25 9.51
C LYS A 76 -0.10 7.04 10.05
N ALA A 77 0.29 5.79 10.19
CA ALA A 77 1.67 5.42 10.44
C ALA A 77 2.37 5.22 9.09
N VAL A 78 3.54 5.82 8.92
CA VAL A 78 4.32 5.75 7.68
C VAL A 78 5.74 5.28 7.97
N LEU A 79 6.20 4.30 7.20
CA LEU A 79 7.58 3.85 7.12
C LEU A 79 8.03 3.93 5.66
N ILE A 80 9.19 4.51 5.44
CA ILE A 80 9.88 4.45 4.15
C ILE A 80 11.11 3.57 4.35
N ARG A 81 11.35 2.68 3.40
CA ARG A 81 12.50 1.78 3.36
C ARG A 81 13.27 2.00 2.07
N ASP A 82 14.58 1.86 2.11
CA ASP A 82 15.40 1.88 0.89
C ASP A 82 15.27 0.57 0.10
N ARG A 83 15.95 0.51 -1.06
CA ARG A 83 15.98 -0.68 -1.93
C ARG A 83 16.60 -1.93 -1.29
N HIS A 84 17.26 -1.78 -0.15
CA HIS A 84 17.88 -2.84 0.64
C HIS A 84 17.02 -3.20 1.88
N GLY A 85 15.86 -2.56 2.04
CA GLY A 85 14.95 -2.78 3.15
C GLY A 85 15.34 -2.07 4.45
N ALA A 86 16.35 -1.18 4.45
CA ALA A 86 16.69 -0.41 5.63
C ALA A 86 15.64 0.71 5.84
N ALA A 87 15.16 0.86 7.08
CA ALA A 87 14.25 1.95 7.44
C ALA A 87 14.98 3.29 7.28
N VAL A 88 14.43 4.15 6.43
CA VAL A 88 15.00 5.46 6.11
C VAL A 88 14.23 6.63 6.71
N PHE A 89 12.95 6.43 6.96
CA PHE A 89 12.09 7.39 7.64
C PHE A 89 10.94 6.64 8.28
N GLN A 90 10.56 7.08 9.48
CA GLN A 90 9.31 6.69 10.12
C GLN A 90 8.73 7.88 10.87
N ASN A 91 7.41 8.05 10.83
CA ASN A 91 6.74 9.06 11.65
C ASN A 91 6.48 8.53 13.07
N GLU A 92 6.09 9.41 14.00
CA GLU A 92 5.85 9.05 15.40
C GLU A 92 4.77 7.97 15.55
N GLN A 93 3.73 8.04 14.71
CA GLN A 93 2.64 7.09 14.65
C GLN A 93 3.12 5.68 14.30
N TRP A 94 4.16 5.55 13.48
CA TRP A 94 4.74 4.24 13.14
C TRP A 94 5.25 3.53 14.38
N SER A 95 6.00 4.21 15.25
CA SER A 95 6.49 3.62 16.50
C SER A 95 5.34 3.16 17.40
N VAL A 96 4.29 3.98 17.53
CA VAL A 96 3.12 3.68 18.37
C VAL A 96 2.34 2.46 17.86
N LEU A 97 2.18 2.31 16.54
CA LEU A 97 1.45 1.20 15.93
C LEU A 97 2.31 -0.05 15.76
N ALA A 98 3.61 0.07 15.51
CA ALA A 98 4.54 -1.05 15.43
C ALA A 98 4.59 -1.84 16.75
N ASP A 99 4.53 -1.15 17.88
CA ASP A 99 4.46 -1.79 19.21
C ASP A 99 3.17 -2.59 19.43
N GLN A 100 2.07 -2.16 18.81
CA GLN A 100 0.75 -2.81 18.93
C GLN A 100 0.59 -3.99 17.97
N VAL A 101 1.32 -3.97 16.86
CA VAL A 101 1.21 -4.97 15.79
C VAL A 101 2.56 -5.66 15.59
N ARG A 102 2.97 -6.48 16.57
CA ARG A 102 4.15 -7.36 16.50
C ARG A 102 4.23 -8.24 15.24
N GLU A 103 3.15 -8.34 14.47
CA GLU A 103 3.06 -9.10 13.21
C GLU A 103 3.52 -8.32 11.95
N ILE A 104 3.66 -6.99 11.97
CA ILE A 104 4.07 -6.21 10.78
C ILE A 104 5.50 -6.56 10.35
N GLU A 105 6.37 -6.85 11.31
CA GLU A 105 7.73 -7.30 11.07
C GLU A 105 7.83 -8.83 10.86
N SER A 106 6.69 -9.52 10.67
CA SER A 106 6.74 -10.93 10.31
C SER A 106 7.45 -11.09 8.97
N LEU A 107 8.41 -12.02 8.92
CA LEU A 107 9.20 -12.32 7.73
C LEU A 107 8.33 -12.58 6.49
N ALA A 108 7.13 -13.16 6.67
CA ALA A 108 6.19 -13.42 5.59
C ALA A 108 5.65 -12.15 4.91
N LEU A 109 5.36 -11.10 5.69
CA LEU A 109 4.83 -9.84 5.17
C LEU A 109 5.93 -9.08 4.41
N LEU A 110 7.15 -9.10 4.95
CA LEU A 110 8.35 -8.58 4.30
C LEU A 110 8.62 -9.30 2.96
N GLU A 111 8.56 -10.63 2.93
CA GLU A 111 8.75 -11.42 1.71
C GLU A 111 7.66 -11.19 0.66
N GLN A 112 6.43 -10.90 1.08
CA GLN A 112 5.32 -10.60 0.16
C GLN A 112 5.46 -9.20 -0.43
N ALA A 113 5.82 -8.21 0.40
CA ALA A 113 6.07 -6.85 -0.04
C ALA A 113 7.28 -6.75 -0.98
N ASP A 114 8.36 -7.50 -0.74
CA ASP A 114 9.53 -7.52 -1.62
C ASP A 114 9.23 -8.11 -3.00
N ARG A 115 8.28 -9.06 -3.08
CA ARG A 115 7.87 -9.69 -4.33
C ARG A 115 6.86 -8.86 -5.14
N ALA A 116 6.06 -8.02 -4.49
CA ALA A 116 4.97 -7.27 -5.12
C ALA A 116 5.24 -5.76 -5.13
N ALA A 117 5.17 -5.13 -6.31
CA ALA A 117 5.39 -3.69 -6.46
C ALA A 117 4.40 -2.82 -5.65
N ALA A 118 3.21 -3.34 -5.34
CA ALA A 118 2.27 -2.72 -4.41
C ALA A 118 1.34 -3.80 -3.83
N GLY A 119 0.70 -3.50 -2.70
CA GLY A 119 -0.29 -4.37 -2.10
C GLY A 119 -0.89 -3.84 -0.81
N SER A 120 -1.77 -4.63 -0.22
CA SER A 120 -2.35 -4.34 1.08
C SER A 120 -2.61 -5.60 1.90
N GLN A 121 -2.59 -5.46 3.21
CA GLN A 121 -2.85 -6.53 4.17
C GLN A 121 -3.61 -5.99 5.38
N ALA A 122 -4.68 -6.69 5.76
CA ALA A 122 -5.38 -6.41 7.00
C ALA A 122 -4.46 -6.71 8.19
N LEU A 123 -4.23 -5.72 9.05
CA LEU A 123 -3.47 -5.90 10.29
C LEU A 123 -4.40 -6.21 11.47
N SER A 124 -5.60 -5.64 11.45
CA SER A 124 -6.65 -5.90 12.45
C SER A 124 -8.04 -5.62 11.87
N ALA A 125 -9.06 -5.75 12.71
CA ALA A 125 -10.41 -5.29 12.43
C ALA A 125 -10.43 -3.79 12.00
N GLU A 126 -9.55 -2.98 12.58
CA GLU A 126 -9.58 -1.53 12.48
C GLU A 126 -8.44 -0.95 11.64
N ALA A 127 -7.40 -1.72 11.32
CA ALA A 127 -6.21 -1.23 10.62
C ALA A 127 -5.87 -2.07 9.39
N ILE A 128 -5.40 -1.38 8.35
CA ILE A 128 -4.88 -1.98 7.13
C ILE A 128 -3.50 -1.40 6.82
N LEU A 129 -2.59 -2.27 6.40
CA LEU A 129 -1.29 -1.91 5.87
C LEU A 129 -1.37 -1.86 4.34
N HIS A 130 -0.81 -0.81 3.76
CA HIS A 130 -0.56 -0.66 2.34
C HIS A 130 0.95 -0.55 2.12
N TRP A 131 1.44 -1.12 1.03
CA TRP A 131 2.81 -0.89 0.59
C TRP A 131 2.87 -0.61 -0.90
N GLU A 132 3.87 0.18 -1.30
CA GLU A 132 4.15 0.51 -2.68
C GLU A 132 5.64 0.71 -2.89
N LYS A 133 6.13 0.28 -4.05
CA LYS A 133 7.50 0.52 -4.49
C LYS A 133 7.63 1.96 -4.97
N LEU A 134 8.65 2.64 -4.46
CA LEU A 134 8.99 4.00 -4.85
C LEU A 134 9.76 4.00 -6.16
N ASP A 135 9.60 5.07 -6.94
CA ASP A 135 10.33 5.25 -8.17
C ASP A 135 11.83 5.51 -7.92
N ASP A 136 12.66 5.29 -8.95
CA ASP A 136 14.12 5.48 -8.87
C ASP A 136 14.55 6.95 -8.75
N HIS A 137 13.61 7.90 -8.81
CA HIS A 137 13.86 9.33 -8.63
C HIS A 137 13.35 9.84 -7.27
N PHE A 138 12.76 8.97 -6.44
CA PHE A 138 12.26 9.36 -5.13
C PHE A 138 13.43 9.71 -4.22
N ALA A 139 13.63 11.00 -3.95
CA ALA A 139 14.87 11.55 -3.39
C ALA A 139 15.36 10.85 -2.10
N LEU A 140 14.44 10.33 -1.29
CA LEU A 140 14.71 9.74 0.02
C LEU A 140 15.01 8.24 0.02
N ALA A 141 14.48 7.54 -0.98
CA ALA A 141 14.61 6.10 -1.12
C ALA A 141 14.42 5.71 -2.59
N PRO A 142 15.37 6.06 -3.47
CA PRO A 142 15.29 5.69 -4.88
C PRO A 142 15.15 4.18 -5.04
N GLY A 143 14.04 3.74 -5.64
CA GLY A 143 13.73 2.32 -5.83
C GLY A 143 13.39 1.56 -4.54
N GLY A 144 13.15 2.27 -3.43
CA GLY A 144 12.74 1.73 -2.14
C GLY A 144 11.25 1.42 -2.06
N GLN A 145 10.69 1.47 -0.84
CA GLN A 145 9.28 1.22 -0.58
C GLN A 145 8.71 2.19 0.44
N ILE A 146 7.42 2.49 0.31
CA ILE A 146 6.63 3.16 1.33
C ILE A 146 5.59 2.19 1.88
N TRP A 147 5.48 2.16 3.20
CA TRP A 147 4.54 1.35 3.97
C TRP A 147 3.67 2.30 4.77
N VAL A 148 2.35 2.11 4.68
CA VAL A 148 1.37 3.00 5.30
C VAL A 148 0.34 2.16 6.04
N ILE A 149 0.22 2.38 7.33
CA ILE A 149 -0.87 1.85 8.13
C ILE A 149 -1.91 2.94 8.28
N GLU A 150 -3.15 2.61 7.92
CA GLU A 150 -4.27 3.52 8.10
C GLU A 150 -5.44 2.84 8.82
N PRO A 151 -6.20 3.62 9.62
CA PRO A 151 -7.47 3.14 10.14
C PRO A 151 -8.41 2.90 8.96
N ARG A 152 -9.13 1.77 9.00
CA ARG A 152 -10.15 1.45 8.01
C ARG A 152 -11.22 2.52 7.99
N SER A 153 -11.74 2.80 6.80
CA SER A 153 -12.86 3.72 6.66
C SER A 153 -14.07 3.20 7.46
N PRO A 154 -14.79 4.07 8.19
CA PRO A 154 -16.09 3.74 8.75
C PRO A 154 -16.99 3.17 7.65
N GLY A 155 -17.61 2.02 7.92
CA GLY A 155 -18.40 1.28 6.93
C GLY A 155 -17.58 0.37 6.01
N TYR A 156 -16.28 0.18 6.26
CA TYR A 156 -15.50 -0.87 5.61
C TYR A 156 -16.08 -2.24 5.97
N ILE A 157 -16.37 -3.04 4.96
CA ILE A 157 -16.88 -4.39 5.14
C ILE A 157 -15.70 -5.30 5.54
N GLN A 158 -15.69 -5.75 6.79
CA GLN A 158 -14.78 -6.79 7.28
C GLN A 158 -15.22 -8.18 6.78
N ALA A 159 -15.09 -8.42 5.48
CA ALA A 159 -15.36 -9.71 4.90
C ALA A 159 -14.20 -10.08 3.97
N ASP A 160 -13.47 -11.15 4.28
CA ASP A 160 -12.68 -11.82 3.27
C ASP A 160 -13.67 -12.34 2.22
N PHE A 161 -13.59 -11.80 1.00
CA PHE A 161 -14.47 -12.19 -0.10
C PHE A 161 -14.38 -13.70 -0.36
N ALA A 162 -13.18 -14.29 -0.28
CA ALA A 162 -12.98 -15.71 -0.54
C ALA A 162 -13.62 -16.58 0.54
N GLU A 163 -13.48 -16.21 1.81
CA GLU A 163 -14.16 -16.88 2.92
C GLU A 163 -15.68 -16.72 2.86
N THR A 164 -16.15 -15.50 2.63
CA THR A 164 -17.57 -15.18 2.52
C THR A 164 -18.20 -15.92 1.34
N LEU A 165 -17.49 -16.01 0.22
CA LEU A 165 -17.94 -16.77 -0.94
C LEU A 165 -18.02 -18.27 -0.64
N ARG A 166 -17.01 -18.86 0.03
CA ARG A 166 -17.05 -20.27 0.44
C ARG A 166 -18.24 -20.58 1.34
N ASP A 167 -18.54 -19.69 2.27
CA ASP A 167 -19.66 -19.87 3.18
C ASP A 167 -21.01 -19.65 2.50
N PHE A 168 -21.11 -18.68 1.61
CA PHE A 168 -22.28 -18.49 0.74
C PHE A 168 -22.54 -19.77 -0.07
N GLN A 169 -21.50 -20.29 -0.73
CA GLN A 169 -21.57 -21.53 -1.50
C GLN A 169 -22.00 -22.73 -0.65
N THR A 170 -21.53 -22.81 0.59
CA THR A 170 -21.84 -23.90 1.52
C THR A 170 -23.26 -23.79 2.07
N ARG A 171 -23.68 -22.60 2.50
CA ARG A 171 -25.03 -22.32 3.01
C ARG A 171 -26.11 -22.63 1.98
N HIS A 172 -25.83 -22.36 0.71
CA HIS A 172 -26.74 -22.63 -0.40
C HIS A 172 -26.53 -24.01 -1.07
N LEU A 173 -25.67 -24.87 -0.52
CA LEU A 173 -25.42 -26.23 -1.02
C LEU A 173 -25.13 -26.25 -2.54
N LEU A 174 -24.27 -25.33 -2.99
CA LEU A 174 -23.89 -25.24 -4.39
C LEU A 174 -23.01 -26.43 -4.79
N THR A 175 -23.32 -27.02 -5.94
CA THR A 175 -22.50 -28.08 -6.55
C THR A 175 -21.16 -27.51 -7.02
N PRO A 176 -20.11 -28.33 -7.23
CA PRO A 176 -18.81 -27.84 -7.69
C PRO A 176 -18.90 -26.90 -8.90
N ARG A 177 -19.75 -27.25 -9.88
CA ARG A 177 -19.91 -26.42 -11.07
C ARG A 177 -20.70 -25.13 -10.83
N GLU A 178 -21.64 -25.14 -9.91
CA GLU A 178 -22.33 -23.91 -9.48
C GLU A 178 -21.41 -22.98 -8.70
N LYS A 179 -20.46 -23.53 -7.91
CA LYS A 179 -19.43 -22.77 -7.21
C LYS A 179 -18.52 -22.01 -8.18
N ASP A 180 -18.00 -22.70 -9.20
CA ASP A 180 -17.19 -22.09 -10.27
C ASP A 180 -17.95 -20.93 -10.95
N ILE A 181 -19.23 -21.17 -11.26
CA ILE A 181 -20.06 -20.20 -11.99
C ILE A 181 -20.40 -19.00 -11.12
N VAL A 182 -20.81 -19.19 -9.87
CA VAL A 182 -21.18 -18.08 -8.98
C VAL A 182 -19.98 -17.18 -8.69
N GLU A 183 -18.79 -17.75 -8.51
CA GLU A 183 -17.55 -17.00 -8.31
C GLU A 183 -17.26 -16.08 -9.49
N LEU A 184 -17.26 -16.62 -10.71
CA LEU A 184 -16.94 -15.84 -11.90
C LEU A 184 -18.01 -14.79 -12.24
N VAL A 185 -19.28 -15.07 -11.92
CA VAL A 185 -20.38 -14.09 -12.08
C VAL A 185 -20.22 -12.94 -11.08
N LEU A 186 -19.94 -13.22 -9.80
CA LEU A 186 -19.72 -12.18 -8.79
C LEU A 186 -18.47 -11.34 -9.07
N GLN A 187 -17.47 -11.90 -9.75
CA GLN A 187 -16.30 -11.18 -10.26
C GLN A 187 -16.61 -10.33 -11.53
N GLY A 188 -17.83 -10.40 -12.07
CA GLY A 188 -18.28 -9.58 -13.20
C GLY A 188 -17.91 -10.11 -14.58
N TYR A 189 -17.52 -11.39 -14.71
CA TYR A 189 -17.16 -11.93 -16.02
C TYR A 189 -18.40 -12.20 -16.89
N PRO A 190 -18.37 -11.82 -18.18
CA PRO A 190 -19.44 -12.15 -19.12
C PRO A 190 -19.43 -13.65 -19.46
N ASN A 191 -20.58 -14.19 -19.88
CA ASN A 191 -20.75 -15.62 -20.19
C ASN A 191 -19.70 -16.20 -21.16
N ALA A 192 -19.24 -15.41 -22.13
CA ALA A 192 -18.20 -15.82 -23.07
C ALA A 192 -16.84 -16.04 -22.38
N GLU A 193 -16.48 -15.17 -21.43
CA GLU A 193 -15.23 -15.27 -20.69
C GLU A 193 -15.29 -16.40 -19.65
N ILE A 194 -16.45 -16.58 -19.00
CA ILE A 194 -16.70 -17.73 -18.13
C ILE A 194 -16.53 -19.05 -18.90
N ALA A 195 -17.12 -19.14 -20.09
CA ALA A 195 -17.03 -20.32 -20.95
C ALA A 195 -15.57 -20.65 -21.30
N LYS A 196 -14.79 -19.63 -21.67
CA LYS A 196 -13.37 -19.74 -21.98
C LYS A 196 -12.56 -20.23 -20.77
N ARG A 197 -12.76 -19.63 -19.59
CA ARG A 197 -12.04 -19.97 -18.35
C ARG A 197 -12.33 -21.38 -17.87
N LEU A 198 -13.57 -21.83 -18.03
CA LEU A 198 -14.03 -23.14 -17.58
C LEU A 198 -13.91 -24.24 -18.65
N GLY A 199 -13.44 -23.91 -19.86
CA GLY A 199 -13.28 -24.85 -20.97
C GLY A 199 -14.60 -25.48 -21.45
N ILE A 200 -15.72 -24.74 -21.39
CA ILE A 200 -17.06 -25.23 -21.76
C ILE A 200 -17.75 -24.30 -22.76
N GLY A 201 -18.87 -24.75 -23.34
CA GLY A 201 -19.66 -23.92 -24.26
C GLY A 201 -20.44 -22.81 -23.54
N ILE A 202 -20.67 -21.69 -24.23
CA ILE A 202 -21.48 -20.57 -23.72
C ILE A 202 -22.91 -21.01 -23.38
N GLY A 203 -23.50 -21.90 -24.19
CA GLY A 203 -24.80 -22.50 -23.89
C GLY A 203 -24.80 -23.31 -22.58
N THR A 204 -23.70 -24.00 -22.29
CA THR A 204 -23.50 -24.75 -21.04
C THR A 204 -23.41 -23.80 -19.84
N VAL A 205 -22.71 -22.67 -19.97
CA VAL A 205 -22.68 -21.62 -18.94
C VAL A 205 -24.08 -21.08 -18.66
N ARG A 206 -24.86 -20.78 -19.71
CA ARG A 206 -26.26 -20.32 -19.55
C ARG A 206 -27.11 -21.33 -18.79
N ASN A 207 -26.97 -22.62 -19.11
CA ASN A 207 -27.69 -23.69 -18.41
C ASN A 207 -27.26 -23.81 -16.94
N HIS A 208 -25.95 -23.71 -16.63
CA HIS A 208 -25.49 -23.69 -15.24
C HIS A 208 -26.01 -22.48 -14.47
N ARG A 209 -26.00 -21.28 -15.08
CA ARG A 209 -26.57 -20.07 -14.47
C ARG A 209 -28.06 -20.21 -14.22
N TYR A 210 -28.82 -20.79 -15.15
CA TYR A 210 -30.24 -21.06 -14.97
C TYR A 210 -30.50 -21.97 -13.75
N ARG A 211 -29.75 -23.07 -13.62
CA ARG A 211 -29.86 -23.99 -12.48
C ARG A 211 -29.45 -23.34 -11.16
N LEU A 212 -28.36 -22.56 -11.19
CA LEU A 212 -27.90 -21.77 -10.05
C LEU A 212 -29.00 -20.79 -9.58
N TYR A 213 -29.59 -20.05 -10.51
CA TYR A 213 -30.62 -19.05 -10.19
C TYR A 213 -31.89 -19.70 -9.66
N PHE A 214 -32.32 -20.80 -10.28
CA PHE A 214 -33.42 -21.60 -9.78
C PHE A 214 -33.16 -22.12 -8.35
N LYS A 215 -31.95 -22.61 -8.07
CA LYS A 215 -31.57 -23.09 -6.72
C LYS A 215 -31.55 -21.96 -5.68
N LEU A 216 -31.15 -20.75 -6.08
CA LEU A 216 -31.09 -19.58 -5.20
C LEU A 216 -32.41 -18.83 -5.09
N ASP A 217 -33.47 -19.30 -5.77
CA ASP A 217 -34.78 -18.64 -5.87
C ASP A 217 -34.69 -17.19 -6.38
N ILE A 218 -33.87 -16.99 -7.41
CA ILE A 218 -33.67 -15.70 -8.10
C ILE A 218 -33.83 -15.87 -9.60
N THR A 219 -33.96 -14.75 -10.31
CA THR A 219 -34.17 -14.71 -11.75
C THR A 219 -33.10 -13.91 -12.49
N THR A 220 -32.37 -13.05 -11.78
CA THR A 220 -31.39 -12.13 -12.38
C THR A 220 -30.02 -12.17 -11.71
N GLU A 221 -29.02 -11.76 -12.48
CA GLU A 221 -27.66 -11.52 -11.94
C GLU A 221 -27.67 -10.42 -10.88
N ARG A 222 -28.54 -9.42 -11.04
CA ARG A 222 -28.69 -8.34 -10.06
C ARG A 222 -29.15 -8.87 -8.71
N GLU A 223 -30.13 -9.77 -8.70
CA GLU A 223 -30.61 -10.43 -7.47
C GLU A 223 -29.51 -11.30 -6.85
N LEU A 224 -28.67 -11.98 -7.64
CA LEU A 224 -27.51 -12.69 -7.11
C LEU A 224 -26.56 -11.74 -6.37
N PHE A 225 -26.25 -10.58 -6.96
CA PHE A 225 -25.42 -9.57 -6.30
C PHE A 225 -26.06 -9.07 -5.00
N PHE A 226 -27.36 -8.74 -5.01
CA PHE A 226 -28.05 -8.30 -3.80
C PHE A 226 -28.06 -9.38 -2.72
N LEU A 227 -28.39 -10.62 -3.06
CA LEU A 227 -28.38 -11.75 -2.13
C LEU A 227 -26.99 -11.97 -1.51
N PHE A 228 -25.94 -11.84 -2.31
CA PHE A 228 -24.56 -11.97 -1.82
C PHE A 228 -24.18 -10.80 -0.88
N ILE A 229 -24.56 -9.57 -1.21
CA ILE A 229 -24.32 -8.40 -0.35
C ILE A 229 -25.09 -8.51 0.97
N GLU A 230 -26.36 -8.95 0.95
CA GLU A 230 -27.12 -9.20 2.16
C GLU A 230 -26.48 -10.29 3.02
N PHE A 231 -25.99 -11.36 2.41
CA PHE A 231 -25.25 -12.40 3.10
C PHE A 231 -23.99 -11.84 3.77
N LEU A 232 -23.23 -11.01 3.04
CA LEU A 232 -22.00 -10.39 3.50
C LEU A 232 -22.24 -9.35 4.62
N LEU A 233 -23.27 -8.52 4.51
CA LEU A 233 -23.65 -7.54 5.55
C LEU A 233 -24.31 -8.19 6.77
N GLY A 234 -25.03 -9.30 6.57
CA GLY A 234 -25.69 -10.07 7.63
C GLY A 234 -24.72 -10.74 8.61
N ARG A 235 -23.46 -10.97 8.21
CA ARG A 235 -22.40 -11.45 9.13
C ARG A 235 -21.94 -10.37 10.12
N GLY A 236 -22.07 -9.09 9.77
CA GLY A 236 -21.65 -7.99 10.65
C GLY A 236 -22.57 -7.74 11.86
N LYS A 237 -23.74 -8.39 11.91
CA LYS A 237 -24.74 -8.22 12.99
C LYS A 237 -24.76 -9.37 14.02
N GLY A 238 -23.90 -10.38 13.87
CA GLY A 238 -24.02 -11.67 14.58
C GLY A 238 -23.19 -11.86 15.85
N ASP A 239 -22.31 -10.93 16.24
CA ASP A 239 -21.30 -11.18 17.30
C ASP A 239 -21.40 -10.24 18.52
N GLN A 240 -22.52 -9.52 18.72
CA GLN A 240 -22.73 -8.70 19.93
C GLN A 240 -23.87 -9.15 20.85
N ASP A 241 -24.59 -10.23 20.53
CA ASP A 241 -25.62 -10.79 21.42
C ASP A 241 -25.41 -12.30 21.58
N GLY A 242 -24.57 -12.70 22.54
CA GLY A 242 -24.48 -14.10 22.95
C GLY A 242 -23.25 -14.46 23.79
N GLY A 243 -23.28 -14.19 25.10
CA GLY A 243 -22.35 -14.76 26.09
C GLY A 243 -22.05 -13.87 27.26
#